data_AF-A0A7S4NPJ8-F1
#
_entry.id   AF-A0A7S4NPJ8-F1
#
_cell.length_a   1.000
_cell.length_b   1.000
_cell.length_c   1.000
_cell.angle_alpha   90.00
_cell.angle_beta   90.00
_cell.angle_gamma   90.00
#
_symmetry.space_group_name_H-M   'P 1'
#
loop_
_entity.id
_entity.type
_entity.pdbx_description
1 polymer ?
#
loop_
_entity_poly.entity_id
_entity_poly.type
_entity_poly.pdbx_seq_one_letter_code
_entity_poly.pdbx_strand_id
1 'polypeptide(L)'
;GGGGQGGGRLEDGELRYMHVKTIEKLYGEKGGEVVRGVQANPLLGIPVILARMKQKDVEMRRGKRESQKMWRETNERNYNKSVDRQGKTWRGVDRKGVGKFTLWADIKLRAREQFDSMGEVTLFIPHLSLGMGVGGCVGGG
;
A
#
# COMPACT_ATOMS: atom_id res chain seq x y z
N GLY A 1 -39.28 7.53 -2.74
CA GLY A 1 -38.85 6.90 -1.49
C GLY A 1 -37.90 7.84 -0.79
N GLY A 2 -38.26 8.29 0.42
CA GLY A 2 -37.43 9.19 1.23
C GLY A 2 -36.09 8.56 1.60
N GLY A 3 -35.09 9.29 2.06
CA GLY A 3 -35.03 10.67 2.52
C GLY A 3 -33.70 10.73 3.27
N GLY A 4 -32.67 11.23 2.59
CA GLY A 4 -31.34 11.39 3.17
C GLY A 4 -31.36 12.48 4.23
N GLN A 5 -31.55 12.10 5.49
CA GLN A 5 -31.28 12.94 6.66
C GLN A 5 -29.81 12.70 7.02
N GLY A 6 -28.94 13.68 7.25
CA GLY A 6 -29.12 15.11 7.52
C GLY A 6 -27.87 15.51 8.30
N GLY A 7 -26.78 15.78 7.58
CA GLY A 7 -25.56 16.30 8.18
C GLY A 7 -25.68 17.81 8.35
N GLY A 8 -25.95 18.28 9.57
CA GLY A 8 -26.09 19.72 9.78
C GLY A 8 -26.22 20.14 11.24
N ARG A 9 -25.15 20.80 11.71
CA ARG A 9 -25.15 22.00 12.58
C ARG A 9 -25.24 21.78 14.10
N LEU A 10 -24.17 22.19 14.79
CA LEU A 10 -24.19 22.53 16.20
C LEU A 10 -23.88 24.02 16.33
N GLU A 11 -24.88 24.77 16.76
CA GLU A 11 -24.85 26.11 17.40
C GLU A 11 -26.16 26.10 18.23
N ASP A 12 -26.28 26.43 19.51
CA ASP A 12 -25.50 27.25 20.44
C ASP A 12 -25.70 26.74 21.89
N GLY A 13 -24.70 26.91 22.77
CA GLY A 13 -24.85 26.72 24.23
C GLY A 13 -23.85 25.77 24.91
N GLU A 14 -22.54 25.98 24.67
CA GLU A 14 -21.35 25.51 25.41
C GLU A 14 -21.16 23.99 25.71
N LEU A 15 -21.48 23.12 24.75
CA LEU A 15 -20.74 21.86 24.59
C LEU A 15 -20.11 21.82 23.20
N ARG A 16 -18.77 21.86 23.14
CA ARG A 16 -18.01 21.75 21.88
C ARG A 16 -18.46 20.50 21.11
N TYR A 17 -18.51 20.55 19.78
CA TYR A 17 -18.93 19.43 18.92
C TYR A 17 -18.33 18.07 19.30
N MET A 18 -17.06 18.07 19.71
CA MET A 18 -16.39 16.86 20.16
C MET A 18 -17.00 16.24 21.41
N HIS A 19 -17.47 17.04 22.37
CA HIS A 19 -18.11 16.56 23.59
C HIS A 19 -19.48 15.95 23.28
N VAL A 20 -20.30 16.64 22.49
CA VAL A 20 -21.60 16.14 22.03
C VAL A 20 -21.44 14.78 21.34
N LYS A 21 -20.54 14.71 20.36
CA LYS A 21 -20.26 13.47 19.61
C LYS A 21 -19.70 12.35 20.48
N THR A 22 -18.91 12.70 21.51
CA THR A 22 -18.37 11.72 22.44
C THR A 22 -19.46 11.16 23.35
N ILE A 23 -20.38 11.99 23.82
CA ILE A 23 -21.55 11.58 24.62
C ILE A 23 -22.49 10.71 23.76
N GLU A 24 -22.76 11.10 22.52
CA GLU A 24 -23.55 10.30 21.58
C GLU A 24 -22.95 8.91 21.36
N LYS A 25 -21.63 8.82 21.17
CA LYS A 25 -20.93 7.53 21.05
C LYS A 25 -20.97 6.70 22.33
N LEU A 26 -20.95 7.34 23.50
CA LEU A 26 -20.94 6.66 24.79
C LEU A 26 -22.30 6.04 25.13
N TYR A 27 -23.39 6.71 24.75
CA TYR A 27 -24.77 6.31 25.06
C TYR A 27 -25.56 5.73 23.87
N GLY A 28 -24.98 5.73 22.65
CA GLY A 28 -25.58 5.14 21.46
C GLY A 28 -26.88 5.84 21.05
N GLU A 29 -27.95 5.07 20.84
CA GLU A 29 -29.27 5.59 20.45
C GLU A 29 -29.84 6.60 21.46
N LYS A 30 -29.54 6.44 22.76
CA LYS A 30 -29.99 7.37 23.81
C LYS A 30 -29.13 8.64 23.91
N GLY A 31 -28.09 8.76 23.09
CA GLY A 31 -27.13 9.87 23.12
C GLY A 31 -27.77 11.24 22.92
N GLY A 32 -28.69 11.37 21.96
CA GLY A 32 -29.37 12.63 21.69
C GLY A 32 -30.27 13.11 22.84
N GLU A 33 -30.91 12.19 23.56
CA GLU A 33 -31.70 12.52 24.75
C GLU A 33 -30.82 12.98 25.92
N VAL A 34 -29.68 12.31 26.12
CA VAL A 34 -28.72 12.67 27.16
C VAL A 34 -28.12 14.05 26.90
N VAL A 35 -27.76 14.37 25.65
CA VAL A 35 -27.24 15.69 25.27
C VAL A 35 -28.27 16.78 25.55
N ARG A 36 -29.55 16.57 25.16
CA ARG A 36 -30.64 17.50 25.47
C ARG A 36 -30.86 17.68 26.97
N GLY A 37 -30.78 16.59 27.75
CA GLY A 37 -30.92 16.64 29.21
C GLY A 37 -29.81 17.43 29.89
N VAL A 38 -28.57 17.35 29.38
CA VAL A 38 -27.42 18.10 29.89
C VAL A 38 -27.51 19.58 29.53
N GLN A 39 -27.97 19.89 28.31
CA GLN A 39 -28.21 21.28 27.89
C GLN A 39 -29.31 21.94 28.74
N ALA A 40 -30.34 21.18 29.12
CA ALA A 40 -31.40 21.67 29.99
C ALA A 40 -30.96 21.84 31.45
N ASN A 41 -30.13 20.93 31.98
CA ASN A 41 -29.67 20.94 33.37
C ASN A 41 -28.19 20.55 33.50
N PRO A 42 -27.25 21.49 33.27
CA PRO A 42 -25.83 21.18 33.25
C PRO A 42 -25.29 20.74 34.62
N LEU A 43 -25.78 21.31 35.72
CA LEU A 43 -25.28 21.02 37.08
C LEU A 43 -25.46 19.54 37.48
N LEU A 44 -26.55 18.91 37.04
CA LEU A 44 -26.85 17.51 37.36
C LEU A 44 -26.34 16.55 36.28
N GLY A 45 -26.39 16.94 35.01
CA GLY A 45 -25.98 16.09 33.90
C GLY A 45 -24.46 15.89 33.80
N ILE A 46 -23.68 16.96 34.03
CA ILE A 46 -22.22 16.94 33.93
C ILE A 46 -21.57 15.89 34.87
N PRO A 47 -21.84 15.85 36.19
CA PRO A 47 -21.17 14.91 37.08
C PRO A 47 -21.46 13.43 36.74
N VAL A 48 -22.68 13.12 36.29
CA VAL A 48 -23.07 11.76 35.89
C VAL A 48 -22.29 11.30 34.66
N ILE A 49 -22.25 12.14 33.62
CA ILE A 49 -21.51 11.84 32.39
C ILE A 49 -20.02 11.79 32.67
N LEU A 50 -19.49 12.70 33.48
CA LEU A 50 -18.07 12.72 33.82
C LEU A 50 -17.64 11.44 34.56
N ALA A 51 -18.45 10.94 35.49
CA ALA A 51 -18.18 9.67 36.18
C ALA A 51 -18.16 8.49 35.18
N ARG A 52 -19.14 8.43 34.29
CA ARG A 52 -19.22 7.41 33.22
C ARG A 52 -18.03 7.49 32.26
N MET A 53 -17.64 8.70 31.85
CA MET A 53 -16.49 8.93 30.98
C MET A 53 -15.19 8.51 31.66
N LYS A 54 -14.99 8.83 32.94
CA LYS A 54 -13.82 8.39 33.71
C LYS A 54 -13.72 6.86 33.80
N GLN A 55 -14.84 6.18 34.07
CA GLN A 55 -14.87 4.72 34.08
C GLN A 55 -14.49 4.15 32.72
N LYS A 56 -15.10 4.65 31.64
CA LYS A 56 -14.79 4.21 30.28
C LYS A 56 -13.33 4.47 29.90
N ASP A 57 -12.79 5.61 30.31
CA ASP A 57 -11.39 5.97 30.10
C ASP A 57 -10.41 4.99 30.76
N VAL A 58 -10.72 4.50 31.95
CA VAL A 58 -9.91 3.48 32.64
C VAL A 58 -9.94 2.17 31.86
N GLU A 59 -11.13 1.71 31.45
CA GLU A 59 -11.29 0.52 30.60
C GLU A 59 -10.55 0.65 29.27
N MET A 60 -10.70 1.81 28.60
CA MET A 60 -10.06 2.09 27.33
C MET A 60 -8.54 2.13 27.47
N ARG A 61 -8.01 2.70 28.56
CA ARG A 61 -6.57 2.65 28.86
C ARG A 61 -6.09 1.23 29.12
N ARG A 62 -6.85 0.41 29.86
CA ARG A 62 -6.50 -1.01 30.10
C ARG A 62 -6.47 -1.79 28.80
N GLY A 63 -7.54 -1.72 28.00
CA GLY A 63 -7.65 -2.39 26.70
C GLY A 63 -6.59 -1.90 25.71
N LYS A 64 -6.22 -0.61 25.73
CA LYS A 64 -5.13 -0.08 24.91
C LYS A 64 -3.78 -0.67 25.32
N ARG A 65 -3.49 -0.88 26.61
CA ARG A 65 -2.24 -1.51 27.07
C ARG A 65 -2.15 -2.96 26.62
N GLU A 66 -3.21 -3.71 26.83
CA GLU A 66 -3.31 -5.12 26.42
C GLU A 66 -3.19 -5.25 24.89
N SER A 67 -3.91 -4.41 24.15
CA SER A 67 -3.84 -4.36 22.68
C SER A 67 -2.47 -3.93 22.18
N GLN A 68 -1.81 -2.96 22.85
CA GLN A 68 -0.44 -2.57 22.49
C GLN A 68 0.56 -3.69 22.72
N LYS A 69 0.41 -4.49 23.78
CA LYS A 69 1.25 -5.66 24.03
C LYS A 69 1.10 -6.67 22.88
N MET A 70 -0.13 -7.06 22.57
CA MET A 70 -0.42 -7.97 21.47
C MET A 70 0.03 -7.43 20.11
N TRP A 71 -0.15 -6.13 19.87
CA TRP A 71 0.31 -5.48 18.66
C TRP A 71 1.84 -5.53 18.53
N ARG A 72 2.58 -5.23 19.60
CA ARG A 72 4.05 -5.34 19.60
C ARG A 72 4.50 -6.77 19.33
N GLU A 73 3.95 -7.75 20.06
CA GLU A 73 4.29 -9.17 19.87
C GLU A 73 3.97 -9.68 18.47
N THR A 74 2.85 -9.23 17.90
CA THR A 74 2.43 -9.62 16.55
C THR A 74 3.31 -8.94 15.50
N ASN A 75 3.62 -7.65 15.70
CA ASN A 75 4.47 -6.88 14.81
C ASN A 75 5.90 -7.43 14.78
N GLU A 76 6.46 -7.79 15.94
CA GLU A 76 7.79 -8.41 16.04
C GLU A 76 7.82 -9.79 15.35
N ARG A 77 6.81 -10.63 15.59
CA ARG A 77 6.67 -11.93 14.89
C ARG A 77 6.49 -11.80 13.39
N ASN A 78 5.86 -10.72 12.93
CA ASN A 78 5.58 -10.48 11.52
C ASN A 78 6.64 -9.65 10.82
N TYR A 79 7.56 -9.01 11.54
CA TYR A 79 8.59 -8.14 10.98
C TYR A 79 9.41 -8.88 9.92
N ASN A 80 10.04 -10.00 10.29
CA ASN A 80 10.87 -10.79 9.37
C ASN A 80 10.07 -11.34 8.17
N LYS A 81 8.79 -11.68 8.35
CA LYS A 81 7.93 -12.16 7.27
C LYS A 81 7.52 -11.05 6.31
N SER A 82 7.33 -9.84 6.81
CA SER A 82 6.97 -8.67 6.02
C SER A 82 8.15 -8.13 5.19
N VAL A 83 9.37 -8.27 5.71
CA VAL A 83 10.62 -7.75 5.12
C VAL A 83 11.05 -8.53 3.85
N ASP A 84 10.61 -9.77 3.65
CA ASP A 84 11.05 -10.62 2.53
C ASP A 84 10.07 -10.78 1.37
N ARG A 85 8.94 -10.06 1.37
CA ARG A 85 7.89 -10.27 0.35
C ARG A 85 8.41 -10.05 -1.08
N GLN A 86 9.20 -9.02 -1.30
CA GLN A 86 9.82 -8.73 -2.60
C GLN A 86 11.21 -9.39 -2.76
N GLY A 87 11.77 -9.85 -1.62
CA GLY A 87 13.03 -10.56 -1.44
C GLY A 87 13.32 -11.63 -2.49
N LYS A 88 12.37 -12.56 -2.60
CA LYS A 88 12.49 -13.76 -3.42
C LYS A 88 12.35 -13.46 -4.92
N THR A 89 11.53 -12.47 -5.25
CA THR A 89 11.31 -12.05 -6.64
C THR A 89 12.55 -11.36 -7.20
N TRP A 90 13.17 -10.42 -6.46
CA TRP A 90 14.38 -9.74 -6.93
C TRP A 90 15.55 -10.72 -7.11
N ARG A 91 15.75 -11.65 -6.16
CA ARG A 91 16.81 -12.66 -6.26
C ARG A 91 16.62 -13.58 -7.47
N GLY A 92 15.37 -13.93 -7.78
CA GLY A 92 15.04 -14.77 -8.93
C GLY A 92 15.23 -14.07 -10.28
N VAL A 93 14.83 -12.79 -10.37
CA VAL A 93 15.01 -11.96 -11.56
C VAL A 93 16.48 -11.68 -11.82
N ASP A 94 17.21 -11.27 -10.79
CA ASP A 94 18.63 -10.93 -10.89
C ASP A 94 19.47 -12.16 -11.30
N ARG A 95 19.23 -13.32 -10.65
CA ARG A 95 19.90 -14.58 -11.02
C ARG A 95 19.64 -15.01 -12.48
N LYS A 96 18.47 -14.69 -13.02
CA LYS A 96 18.17 -14.92 -14.44
C LYS A 96 18.85 -13.89 -15.34
N GLY A 97 18.95 -12.64 -14.91
CA GLY A 97 19.64 -11.56 -15.62
C GLY A 97 21.15 -11.80 -15.77
N VAL A 98 21.84 -12.23 -14.70
CA VAL A 98 23.29 -12.51 -14.72
C VAL A 98 23.64 -13.95 -15.12
N GLY A 99 22.65 -14.74 -15.53
CA GLY A 99 22.85 -16.13 -15.93
C GLY A 99 23.71 -16.23 -17.19
N LYS A 100 24.59 -17.25 -17.24
CA LYS A 100 25.49 -17.50 -18.38
C LYS A 100 24.73 -17.45 -19.71
N PHE A 101 23.58 -18.12 -19.81
CA PHE A 101 22.78 -18.15 -21.04
C PHE A 101 22.25 -16.77 -21.46
N THR A 102 21.82 -15.94 -20.51
CA THR A 102 21.34 -14.57 -20.76
C THR A 102 22.49 -13.68 -21.25
N LEU A 103 23.64 -13.73 -20.58
CA LEU A 103 24.83 -12.99 -21.00
C LEU A 103 25.33 -13.42 -22.38
N TRP A 104 25.33 -14.72 -22.67
CA TRP A 104 25.67 -15.26 -23.99
C TRP A 104 24.68 -14.80 -25.07
N ALA A 105 23.39 -14.73 -24.76
CA ALA A 105 22.38 -14.23 -25.68
C ALA A 105 22.58 -12.73 -25.97
N ASP A 106 22.89 -11.93 -24.94
CA ASP A 106 23.19 -10.51 -25.08
C ASP A 106 24.45 -10.25 -25.91
N ILE A 107 25.51 -11.05 -25.72
CA ILE A 107 26.74 -10.96 -26.54
C ILE A 107 26.41 -11.24 -28.01
N LYS A 108 25.64 -12.29 -28.30
CA LYS A 108 25.22 -12.63 -29.67
C LYS A 108 24.35 -11.54 -30.29
N LEU A 109 23.44 -10.97 -29.50
CA LEU A 109 22.57 -9.89 -29.94
C LEU A 109 23.38 -8.64 -30.30
N ARG A 110 24.28 -8.21 -29.41
CA ARG A 110 25.17 -7.05 -29.66
C ARG A 110 26.09 -7.28 -30.85
N ALA A 111 26.62 -8.48 -31.02
CA ALA A 111 27.42 -8.82 -32.19
C ALA A 111 26.59 -8.66 -33.48
N ARG A 112 25.34 -9.16 -33.49
CA ARG A 112 24.43 -9.02 -34.64
C ARG A 112 24.07 -7.57 -34.92
N GLU A 113 23.75 -6.79 -33.90
CA GLU A 113 23.49 -5.34 -34.03
C GLU A 113 24.72 -4.59 -34.55
N GLN A 114 25.93 -4.99 -34.16
CA GLN A 114 27.17 -4.45 -34.75
C GLN A 114 27.30 -4.83 -36.22
N PHE A 115 27.03 -6.08 -36.59
CA PHE A 115 27.01 -6.48 -38.00
C PHE A 115 25.95 -5.73 -38.81
N ASP A 116 24.76 -5.50 -38.25
CA ASP A 116 23.65 -4.80 -38.92
C ASP A 116 23.88 -3.28 -38.98
N SER A 117 24.51 -2.67 -37.96
CA SER A 117 24.86 -1.24 -37.93
C SER A 117 26.13 -0.91 -38.71
N MET A 118 27.03 -1.88 -38.89
CA MET A 118 28.08 -1.87 -39.91
C MET A 118 27.51 -2.14 -41.31
N GLY A 119 26.37 -1.51 -41.61
CA GLY A 119 25.68 -1.59 -42.89
C GLY A 119 26.66 -1.62 -44.04
N GLU A 120 26.63 -2.73 -44.78
CA GLU A 120 27.39 -2.99 -46.00
C GLU A 120 28.87 -2.52 -45.96
N VAL A 121 29.63 -2.95 -44.95
CA VAL A 121 31.09 -2.96 -45.12
C VAL A 121 31.46 -4.29 -45.77
N THR A 122 31.48 -4.29 -47.10
CA THR A 122 32.17 -5.34 -47.86
C THR A 122 33.60 -5.43 -47.31
N LEU A 123 33.89 -6.49 -46.56
CA LEU A 123 35.25 -6.78 -46.10
C LEU A 123 36.09 -7.08 -47.34
N PHE A 124 36.72 -6.04 -47.90
CA PHE A 124 37.79 -6.19 -48.88
C PHE A 124 39.00 -6.78 -48.15
N ILE A 125 39.01 -8.11 -48.00
CA ILE A 125 40.17 -8.88 -47.59
C ILE A 125 41.11 -8.88 -48.81
N PRO A 126 42.25 -8.14 -48.82
CA PRO A 126 43.00 -7.89 -50.06
C PRO A 126 43.80 -9.09 -50.60
N HIS A 127 43.61 -10.31 -50.09
CA HIS A 127 44.42 -11.45 -50.55
C HIS A 127 43.76 -12.84 -50.53
N LEU A 128 42.47 -13.00 -50.26
CA LEU A 128 41.82 -14.29 -50.53
C LEU A 128 40.51 -14.09 -51.28
N SER A 129 40.60 -14.18 -52.61
CA SER A 129 39.45 -14.39 -53.48
C SER A 129 38.94 -15.82 -53.29
N LEU A 130 38.18 -16.05 -52.21
CA LEU A 130 37.29 -17.19 -52.12
C LEU A 130 35.86 -16.65 -52.19
N GLY A 131 35.31 -16.65 -53.40
CA GLY A 131 33.92 -16.28 -53.64
C GLY A 131 32.99 -17.23 -52.92
N MET A 132 32.46 -16.81 -51.77
CA MET A 132 31.26 -17.42 -51.22
C MET A 132 30.07 -16.80 -51.94
N GLY A 133 29.61 -17.49 -52.99
CA GLY A 133 28.35 -17.18 -53.64
C GLY A 133 27.20 -17.39 -52.66
N VAL A 134 26.55 -16.30 -52.24
CA VAL A 134 25.24 -16.34 -51.61
C VAL A 134 24.19 -16.48 -52.71
N GLY A 135 23.99 -17.71 -53.16
CA GLY A 135 22.84 -18.09 -53.98
C GLY A 135 21.59 -18.16 -53.11
N GLY A 136 20.74 -17.14 -53.19
CA GLY A 136 19.45 -17.10 -52.51
C GLY A 136 18.54 -18.22 -53.01
N CYS A 137 17.97 -18.97 -52.06
CA CYS A 137 16.75 -19.73 -52.31
C CYS A 137 15.59 -18.74 -52.44
N VAL A 138 15.26 -18.34 -53.67
CA VAL A 138 13.94 -17.81 -54.04
C VAL A 138 13.28 -18.88 -54.89
N GLY A 139 12.14 -19.38 -54.40
CA GLY A 139 11.39 -20.46 -55.02
C GLY A 139 10.60 -20.05 -56.26
N GLY A 140 10.06 -21.07 -56.93
CA GLY A 140 8.99 -20.95 -57.92
C GLY A 140 9.08 -22.03 -59.00
N GLY A 141 8.04 -22.88 -59.09
CA GLY A 141 7.79 -23.79 -60.21
C GLY A 141 7.66 -25.24 -59.82
#